data_AF-A0A965IYM7-F1
#
_entry.id   AF-A0A965IYM7-F1
#
_cell.length_a   1.000
_cell.length_b   1.000
_cell.length_c   1.000
_cell.angle_alpha   90.00
_cell.angle_beta   90.00
_cell.angle_gamma   90.00
#
_symmetry.space_group_name_H-M   'P 1'
#
loop_
_entity.id
_entity.type
_entity.pdbx_description
1 polymer ?
#
loop_
_entity_poly.entity_id
_entity_poly.type
_entity_poly.pdbx_seq_one_letter_code
_entity_poly.pdbx_strand_id
1 'polypeptide(L)'
;MKWLELVAKDHKEYVKVVQSFGEYFYAEDIVQEAYLRIYKYCKPENIIQKGEVNKGFMYFVLRNLYLSYLKELEKSPKISIDEVIHSLYEENEVEKHEAYLRLLNKVSAELNNWEWYDKMLFEIYKNENKSIRKIAKETRISTKSIFQTLKHCKKRIKENLKDDYEDYKNGDYELI
;
A
#
# COMPACT_ATOMS: atom_id res chain seq x y z
N MET A 1 -23.97 34.70 6.45
CA MET A 1 -22.52 34.66 6.75
C MET A 1 -22.06 35.75 7.72
N LYS A 2 -22.62 36.97 7.70
CA LYS A 2 -22.20 38.12 8.55
C LYS A 2 -21.93 37.84 10.04
N TRP A 3 -22.66 36.92 10.68
CA TRP A 3 -22.43 36.62 12.10
C TRP A 3 -21.24 35.68 12.33
N LEU A 4 -20.93 34.81 11.37
CA LEU A 4 -19.78 33.91 11.43
C LEU A 4 -18.47 34.69 11.27
N GLU A 5 -18.50 35.78 10.49
CA GLU A 5 -17.38 36.73 10.39
C GLU A 5 -17.02 37.34 11.75
N LEU A 6 -18.01 37.59 12.62
CA LEU A 6 -17.78 38.07 13.98
C LEU A 6 -17.05 37.03 14.82
N VAL A 7 -17.47 35.75 14.72
CA VAL A 7 -16.81 34.62 15.38
C VAL A 7 -15.39 34.44 14.86
N ALA A 8 -15.19 34.55 13.55
CA ALA A 8 -13.90 34.36 12.90
C ALA A 8 -12.88 35.47 13.18
N LYS A 9 -13.27 36.62 13.77
CA LYS A 9 -12.31 37.67 14.16
C LYS A 9 -11.20 37.15 15.08
N ASP A 10 -11.54 36.21 15.96
CA ASP A 10 -10.61 35.61 16.91
C ASP A 10 -9.95 34.32 16.36
N HIS A 11 -9.97 34.10 15.05
CA HIS A 11 -9.45 32.87 14.42
C HIS A 11 -8.04 32.49 14.90
N LYS A 12 -7.11 33.45 14.92
CA LYS A 12 -5.74 33.22 15.39
C LYS A 12 -5.67 32.80 16.86
N GLU A 13 -6.60 33.26 17.70
CA GLU A 13 -6.70 32.82 19.09
C GLU A 13 -7.20 31.38 19.18
N TYR A 14 -8.20 31.02 18.37
CA TYR A 14 -8.73 29.65 18.32
C TYR A 14 -7.69 28.65 17.83
N VAL A 15 -6.87 29.02 16.84
CA VAL A 15 -5.74 28.19 16.39
C VAL A 15 -4.76 27.95 17.54
N LYS A 16 -4.40 29.00 18.30
CA LYS A 16 -3.53 28.86 19.48
C LYS A 16 -4.15 27.97 20.57
N VAL A 17 -5.47 28.04 20.76
CA VAL A 17 -6.18 27.13 21.67
C VAL A 17 -6.06 25.68 21.21
N VAL A 18 -6.25 25.39 19.93
CA VAL A 18 -6.07 24.01 19.41
C VAL A 18 -4.62 23.54 19.53
N GLN A 19 -3.65 24.42 19.23
CA GLN A 19 -2.23 24.15 19.43
C GLN A 19 -1.92 23.82 20.90
N SER A 20 -2.55 24.51 21.85
CA SER A 20 -2.40 24.22 23.28
C SER A 20 -2.93 22.84 23.69
N PHE A 21 -3.79 22.22 22.87
CA PHE A 21 -4.24 20.84 23.08
C PHE A 21 -3.23 19.79 22.60
N GLY A 22 -2.29 20.17 21.72
CA GLY A 22 -1.22 19.30 21.22
C GLY A 22 -1.21 19.07 19.71
N GLU A 23 -2.19 19.57 18.96
CA GLU A 23 -2.21 19.46 17.50
C GLU A 23 -1.79 20.77 16.84
N TYR A 24 -0.76 20.72 16.01
CA TYR A 24 -0.16 21.89 15.37
C TYR A 24 -0.37 21.91 13.86
N PHE A 25 -0.32 20.75 13.21
CA PHE A 25 -0.40 20.62 11.77
C PHE A 25 -1.83 20.84 11.28
N TYR A 26 -2.81 20.22 11.94
CA TYR A 26 -4.23 20.33 11.60
C TYR A 26 -5.00 21.34 12.46
N ALA A 27 -4.28 22.24 13.16
CA ALA A 27 -4.90 23.20 14.07
C ALA A 27 -5.89 24.12 13.35
N GLU A 28 -5.52 24.62 12.17
CA GLU A 28 -6.40 25.45 11.35
C GLU A 28 -7.61 24.67 10.82
N ASP A 29 -7.43 23.42 10.39
CA ASP A 29 -8.52 22.57 9.92
C ASP A 29 -9.56 22.31 11.01
N ILE A 30 -9.12 22.04 12.24
CA ILE A 30 -10.01 21.86 13.39
C ILE A 30 -10.82 23.15 13.65
N VAL A 31 -10.21 24.32 13.51
CA VAL A 31 -10.91 25.61 13.67
C VAL A 31 -11.90 25.84 12.52
N GLN A 32 -11.54 25.51 11.28
CA GLN A 32 -12.46 25.61 10.14
C GLN A 32 -13.67 24.67 10.30
N GLU A 33 -13.43 23.43 10.72
CA GLU A 33 -14.49 22.46 11.02
C GLU A 33 -15.39 22.96 12.16
N ALA A 34 -14.83 23.66 13.16
CA ALA A 34 -15.63 24.31 14.20
C ALA A 34 -16.61 25.31 13.61
N TYR A 35 -16.18 26.15 12.67
CA TYR A 35 -17.06 27.10 12.00
C TYR A 35 -18.15 26.42 11.19
N LEU A 36 -17.82 25.34 10.47
CA LEU A 36 -18.81 24.56 9.70
C LEU A 36 -19.86 23.94 10.62
N ARG A 37 -19.46 23.34 11.74
CA ARG A 37 -20.39 22.74 12.71
C ARG A 37 -21.27 23.79 13.37
N ILE A 38 -20.67 24.89 13.79
CA ILE A 38 -21.39 26.01 14.38
C ILE A 38 -22.43 26.55 13.40
N TYR A 39 -22.04 26.77 12.14
CA TYR A 39 -22.95 27.26 11.12
C TYR A 39 -24.11 26.29 10.84
N LYS A 40 -23.83 24.98 10.86
CA LYS A 40 -24.81 23.94 10.55
C LYS A 40 -25.78 23.65 11.70
N TYR A 41 -25.31 23.69 12.94
CA TYR A 41 -26.05 23.16 14.09
C TYR A 41 -26.41 24.20 15.16
N CYS A 42 -25.87 25.42 15.08
CA CYS A 42 -26.12 26.46 16.08
C CYS A 42 -26.83 27.67 15.48
N LYS A 43 -27.64 28.33 16.31
CA LYS A 43 -28.16 29.67 16.01
C LYS A 43 -27.17 30.74 16.50
N PRO A 44 -27.14 31.94 15.89
CA PRO A 44 -26.25 33.01 16.32
C PRO A 44 -26.38 33.35 17.80
N GLU A 45 -27.60 33.32 18.35
CA GLU A 45 -27.88 33.64 19.76
C GLU A 45 -27.21 32.66 20.76
N ASN A 46 -26.90 31.44 20.32
CA ASN A 46 -26.25 30.44 21.18
C ASN A 46 -24.77 30.79 21.44
N ILE A 47 -24.16 31.57 20.53
CA ILE A 47 -22.71 31.84 20.51
C ILE A 47 -22.42 33.31 20.73
N ILE A 48 -23.24 34.19 20.16
CA ILE A 48 -23.07 35.63 20.27
C ILE A 48 -24.05 36.13 21.33
N GLN A 49 -23.51 36.63 22.44
CA GLN A 49 -24.28 37.19 23.54
C GLN A 49 -23.85 38.63 23.75
N LYS A 50 -24.80 39.57 23.74
CA LYS A 50 -24.53 41.02 23.90
C LYS A 50 -23.52 41.57 22.88
N GLY A 51 -23.46 40.99 21.68
CA GLY A 51 -22.54 41.41 20.61
C GLY A 51 -21.13 40.83 20.73
N GLU A 52 -20.86 40.02 21.75
CA GLU A 52 -19.58 39.35 21.95
C GLU A 52 -19.69 37.84 21.75
N VAL A 53 -18.61 37.24 21.27
CA VAL A 53 -18.54 35.79 21.07
C VAL A 53 -18.27 35.12 22.42
N ASN A 54 -19.07 34.12 22.75
CA ASN A 54 -18.86 33.31 23.93
C ASN A 54 -17.64 32.40 23.72
N LYS A 55 -16.48 32.87 24.19
CA LYS A 55 -15.20 32.14 24.08
C LYS A 55 -15.21 30.80 24.81
N GLY A 56 -15.96 30.67 25.90
CA GLY A 56 -16.11 29.40 26.62
C GLY A 56 -16.83 28.36 25.77
N PHE A 57 -17.90 28.76 25.07
CA PHE A 57 -18.57 27.88 24.11
C PHE A 57 -17.62 27.45 22.98
N MET A 58 -16.89 28.40 22.38
CA MET A 58 -15.90 28.10 21.33
C MET A 58 -14.83 27.12 21.82
N TYR A 59 -14.32 27.28 23.03
CA TYR A 59 -13.37 26.36 23.64
C TYR A 59 -13.92 24.92 23.70
N PHE A 60 -15.18 24.74 24.14
CA PHE A 60 -15.79 23.41 24.19
C PHE A 60 -15.98 22.81 22.79
N VAL A 61 -16.35 23.60 21.80
CA VAL A 61 -16.46 23.13 20.40
C VAL A 61 -15.11 22.64 19.89
N LEU A 62 -14.06 23.46 20.05
CA LEU A 62 -12.70 23.12 19.62
C LEU A 62 -12.17 21.88 20.35
N ARG A 63 -12.36 21.82 21.66
CA ARG A 63 -11.93 20.68 22.48
C ARG A 63 -12.63 19.39 22.06
N ASN A 64 -13.94 19.44 21.81
CA ASN A 64 -14.69 18.27 21.35
C ASN A 64 -14.23 17.80 19.97
N LEU A 65 -13.96 18.73 19.05
CA LEU A 65 -13.42 18.42 17.73
C LEU A 65 -12.02 17.81 17.79
N TYR A 66 -11.15 18.36 18.63
CA TYR A 66 -9.83 17.80 18.87
C TYR A 66 -9.91 16.36 19.42
N LEU A 67 -10.78 16.10 20.40
CA LEU A 67 -10.99 14.75 20.91
C LEU A 67 -11.57 13.79 19.86
N SER A 68 -12.45 14.27 18.98
CA SER A 68 -12.91 13.48 17.83
C SER A 68 -11.77 13.17 16.87
N TYR A 69 -10.91 14.13 16.59
CA TYR A 69 -9.73 13.96 15.75
C TYR A 69 -8.76 12.91 16.33
N LEU A 70 -8.47 12.95 17.63
CA LEU A 70 -7.64 11.93 18.28
C LEU A 70 -8.23 10.52 18.15
N LYS A 71 -9.54 10.36 18.34
CA LYS A 71 -10.22 9.07 18.15
C LYS A 71 -10.14 8.56 16.72
N GLU A 72 -10.16 9.45 15.73
CA GLU A 72 -10.00 9.07 14.33
C GLU A 72 -8.54 8.70 14.02
N LEU A 73 -7.56 9.38 14.62
CA LEU A 73 -6.14 8.97 14.52
C LEU A 73 -5.90 7.59 15.12
N GLU A 74 -6.55 7.25 16.24
CA GLU A 74 -6.46 5.91 16.84
C GLU A 74 -6.99 4.82 15.91
N LYS A 75 -8.05 5.10 15.14
CA LYS A 75 -8.62 4.14 14.17
C LYS A 75 -7.82 4.05 12.88
N SER A 76 -7.30 5.19 12.43
CA SER A 76 -6.61 5.36 11.16
C SER A 76 -5.35 6.18 11.40
N PRO A 77 -4.26 5.54 11.86
CA PRO A 77 -3.01 6.23 12.14
C PRO A 77 -2.50 6.87 10.86
N LYS A 78 -2.21 8.18 10.95
CA LYS A 78 -1.57 8.92 9.88
C LYS A 78 -0.06 8.84 10.10
N ILE A 79 0.64 8.33 9.10
CA ILE A 79 2.10 8.23 9.08
C ILE A 79 2.59 9.19 8.00
N SER A 80 3.70 9.87 8.26
CA SER A 80 4.29 10.75 7.26
C SER A 80 4.81 9.95 6.07
N ILE A 81 4.78 10.54 4.88
CA ILE A 81 5.35 9.90 3.69
C ILE A 81 6.85 9.67 3.90
N ASP A 82 7.54 10.58 4.58
CA ASP A 82 8.97 10.47 4.87
C ASP A 82 9.27 9.24 5.75
N GLU A 83 8.49 8.99 6.81
CA GLU A 83 8.62 7.78 7.62
C GLU A 83 8.41 6.50 6.80
N VAL A 84 7.41 6.50 5.89
CA VAL A 84 7.19 5.38 4.98
C VAL A 84 8.39 5.18 4.05
N ILE A 85 8.88 6.25 3.44
CA ILE A 85 10.04 6.21 2.56
C ILE A 85 11.27 5.66 3.30
N HIS A 86 11.53 6.11 4.52
CA HIS A 86 12.62 5.59 5.34
C HIS A 86 12.48 4.09 5.62
N SER A 87 11.28 3.61 5.94
CA SER A 87 11.04 2.18 6.13
C SER A 87 11.26 1.33 4.87
N LEU A 88 10.93 1.86 3.69
CA LEU A 88 11.16 1.18 2.41
C LEU A 88 12.65 1.03 2.07
N TYR A 89 13.51 1.93 2.56
CA TYR A 89 14.95 1.82 2.31
C TYR A 89 15.62 0.71 3.12
N GLU A 90 15.10 0.38 4.31
CA GLU A 90 15.62 -0.68 5.17
C GLU A 90 15.26 -2.10 4.67
N GLU A 91 14.16 -2.25 3.92
CA GLU A 91 13.71 -3.51 3.29
C GLU A 91 14.06 -3.61 1.79
N ASN A 92 15.22 -3.10 1.36
CA ASN A 92 15.64 -3.28 -0.04
C ASN A 92 16.06 -4.74 -0.31
N GLU A 93 15.10 -5.62 -0.60
CA GLU A 93 15.30 -6.92 -1.26
C GLU A 93 15.72 -6.75 -2.74
N VAL A 94 16.40 -5.64 -3.10
CA VAL A 94 16.81 -5.33 -4.48
C VAL A 94 17.73 -6.41 -5.00
N GLU A 95 18.76 -6.77 -4.23
CA GLU A 95 19.72 -7.83 -4.60
C GLU A 95 19.03 -9.17 -4.81
N LYS A 96 18.07 -9.51 -3.94
CA LYS A 96 17.24 -10.72 -4.07
C LYS A 96 16.38 -10.67 -5.33
N HIS A 97 15.77 -9.52 -5.63
CA HIS A 97 14.96 -9.36 -6.84
C HIS A 97 15.82 -9.51 -8.10
N GLU A 98 16.98 -8.87 -8.13
CA GLU A 98 17.94 -8.97 -9.23
C GLU A 98 18.44 -10.41 -9.42
N ALA A 99 18.78 -11.10 -8.33
CA ALA A 99 19.14 -12.52 -8.35
C ALA A 99 18.01 -13.39 -8.90
N TYR A 100 16.76 -13.14 -8.50
CA TYR A 100 15.61 -13.84 -9.03
C TYR A 100 15.44 -13.61 -10.54
N LEU A 101 15.67 -12.38 -11.03
CA LEU A 101 15.65 -12.08 -12.46
C LEU A 101 16.78 -12.82 -13.21
N ARG A 102 17.99 -12.90 -12.64
CA ARG A 102 19.10 -13.70 -13.21
C ARG A 102 18.71 -15.18 -13.33
N LEU A 103 18.09 -15.76 -12.30
CA LEU A 103 17.55 -17.13 -12.34
C LEU A 103 16.53 -17.30 -13.48
N LEU A 104 15.56 -16.40 -13.62
CA LEU A 104 14.56 -16.47 -14.69
C LEU A 104 15.20 -16.38 -16.09
N ASN A 105 16.24 -15.57 -16.25
CA ASN A 105 16.99 -15.47 -17.49
C ASN A 105 17.73 -16.78 -17.81
N LYS A 106 18.36 -17.42 -16.81
CA LYS A 106 19.00 -18.73 -16.99
C LYS A 106 17.99 -19.83 -17.35
N VAL A 107 16.81 -19.84 -16.71
CA VAL A 107 15.69 -20.73 -17.10
C VAL A 107 15.32 -20.51 -18.57
N SER A 108 15.21 -19.25 -18.98
CA SER A 108 14.82 -18.90 -20.35
C SER A 108 15.90 -19.29 -21.37
N ALA A 109 17.18 -19.15 -21.02
CA ALA A 109 18.31 -19.62 -21.82
C ALA A 109 18.29 -21.15 -21.96
N GLU A 110 18.01 -21.89 -20.88
CA GLU A 110 17.88 -23.35 -20.91
C GLU A 110 16.74 -23.78 -21.84
N LEU A 111 15.57 -23.13 -21.77
CA LEU A 111 14.43 -23.42 -22.66
C LEU A 111 14.78 -23.22 -24.15
N ASN A 112 15.67 -22.28 -24.48
CA ASN A 112 16.10 -22.06 -25.86
C ASN A 112 16.97 -23.21 -26.41
N ASN A 113 17.54 -24.04 -25.54
CA ASN A 113 18.33 -25.22 -25.91
C ASN A 113 17.48 -26.49 -26.06
N TRP A 114 16.15 -26.37 -25.95
CA TRP A 114 15.24 -27.52 -26.02
C TRP A 114 14.72 -27.72 -27.43
N GLU A 115 14.35 -28.97 -27.74
CA GLU A 115 13.58 -29.24 -28.96
C GLU A 115 12.26 -28.47 -28.90
N TRP A 116 11.79 -28.04 -30.08
CA TRP A 116 10.58 -27.21 -30.21
C TRP A 116 9.37 -27.79 -29.44
N TYR A 117 9.22 -29.11 -29.45
CA TYR A 117 8.12 -29.80 -28.78
C TYR A 117 8.14 -29.63 -27.25
N ASP A 118 9.30 -29.87 -26.64
CA ASP A 118 9.49 -29.76 -25.19
C ASP A 118 9.32 -28.31 -24.73
N LYS A 119 9.90 -27.38 -25.48
CA LYS A 119 9.77 -25.93 -25.23
C LYS A 119 8.32 -25.47 -25.29
N MET A 120 7.62 -25.77 -26.39
CA MET A 120 6.22 -25.41 -26.60
C MET A 120 5.35 -25.94 -25.46
N LEU A 121 5.50 -27.24 -25.13
CA LEU A 121 4.64 -27.86 -24.12
C LEU A 121 4.88 -27.29 -22.72
N PHE A 122 6.14 -27.01 -22.37
CA PHE A 122 6.49 -26.40 -21.09
C PHE A 122 5.99 -24.96 -20.99
N GLU A 123 6.11 -24.16 -22.05
CA GLU A 123 5.60 -22.78 -22.08
C GLU A 123 4.07 -22.71 -21.94
N ILE A 124 3.33 -23.58 -22.64
CA ILE A 124 1.87 -23.69 -22.48
C ILE A 124 1.51 -24.04 -21.03
N TYR A 125 2.21 -25.01 -20.44
CA TYR A 125 1.98 -25.41 -19.05
C TYR A 125 2.32 -24.29 -18.05
N LYS A 126 3.43 -23.57 -18.27
CA LYS A 126 3.89 -22.47 -17.40
C LYS A 126 2.96 -21.26 -17.47
N ASN A 127 2.56 -20.86 -18.68
CA ASN A 127 1.94 -19.56 -18.92
C ASN A 127 0.40 -19.62 -18.85
N GLU A 128 -0.23 -20.72 -19.25
CA GLU A 128 -1.68 -20.71 -19.52
C GLU A 128 -2.54 -21.29 -18.38
N ASN A 129 -1.95 -21.67 -17.25
CA ASN A 129 -2.63 -22.30 -16.10
C ASN A 129 -3.60 -23.43 -16.52
N LYS A 130 -3.26 -24.16 -17.59
CA LYS A 130 -4.08 -25.25 -18.15
C LYS A 130 -3.68 -26.59 -17.51
N SER A 131 -4.69 -27.41 -17.20
CA SER A 131 -4.42 -28.79 -16.78
C SER A 131 -3.91 -29.64 -17.93
N ILE A 132 -3.15 -30.70 -17.64
CA ILE A 132 -2.67 -31.67 -18.63
C ILE A 132 -3.80 -32.21 -19.51
N ARG A 133 -4.99 -32.43 -18.93
CA ARG A 133 -6.17 -32.90 -19.69
C ARG A 133 -6.67 -31.86 -20.70
N LYS A 134 -6.63 -30.58 -20.34
CA LYS A 134 -7.03 -29.48 -21.24
C LYS A 134 -6.02 -29.33 -22.38
N ILE A 135 -4.72 -29.36 -22.06
CA ILE A 135 -3.64 -29.34 -23.06
C ILE A 135 -3.78 -30.54 -24.02
N ALA A 136 -4.03 -31.75 -23.50
CA ALA A 136 -4.25 -32.95 -24.30
C ALA A 136 -5.43 -32.81 -25.28
N LYS A 137 -6.54 -32.21 -24.83
CA LYS A 137 -7.72 -31.99 -25.67
C LYS A 137 -7.44 -31.00 -26.80
N GLU A 138 -6.72 -29.92 -26.52
CA GLU A 138 -6.42 -28.86 -27.49
C GLU A 138 -5.34 -29.28 -28.50
N THR A 139 -4.30 -29.97 -28.04
CA THR A 139 -3.16 -30.39 -28.87
C THR A 139 -3.33 -31.76 -29.53
N ARG A 140 -4.37 -32.52 -29.13
CA ARG A 140 -4.60 -33.94 -29.50
C ARG A 140 -3.47 -34.90 -29.10
N ILE A 141 -2.57 -34.47 -28.21
CA ILE A 141 -1.51 -35.31 -27.64
C ILE A 141 -2.07 -36.08 -26.44
N SER A 142 -1.62 -37.32 -26.25
CA SER A 142 -2.04 -38.11 -25.07
C SER A 142 -1.59 -37.47 -23.75
N THR A 143 -2.44 -37.57 -22.73
CA THR A 143 -2.13 -37.08 -21.37
C THR A 143 -0.87 -37.70 -20.79
N LYS A 144 -0.61 -38.98 -21.11
CA LYS A 144 0.60 -39.71 -20.69
C LYS A 144 1.86 -39.12 -21.30
N SER A 145 1.84 -38.80 -22.60
CA SER A 145 2.98 -38.17 -23.28
C SER A 145 3.27 -36.79 -22.70
N ILE A 146 2.24 -35.96 -22.54
CA ILE A 146 2.38 -34.62 -21.96
C ILE A 146 2.98 -34.69 -20.56
N PHE A 147 2.46 -35.60 -19.73
CA PHE A 147 2.98 -35.79 -18.37
C PHE A 147 4.46 -36.19 -18.37
N GLN A 148 4.85 -37.14 -19.22
CA GLN A 148 6.23 -37.61 -19.27
C GLN A 148 7.18 -36.50 -19.75
N THR A 149 6.79 -35.76 -20.79
CA THR A 149 7.56 -34.64 -21.31
C THR A 149 7.71 -33.53 -20.26
N LEU A 150 6.62 -33.11 -19.60
CA LEU A 150 6.71 -32.11 -18.53
C LEU A 150 7.56 -32.59 -17.35
N LYS A 151 7.50 -33.88 -17.02
CA LYS A 151 8.36 -34.47 -15.98
C LYS A 151 9.84 -34.39 -16.37
N HIS A 152 10.17 -34.67 -17.62
CA HIS A 152 11.54 -34.55 -18.15
C HIS A 152 12.01 -33.10 -18.16
N CYS A 153 11.19 -32.18 -18.67
CA CYS A 153 11.45 -30.74 -18.69
C CYS A 153 11.78 -30.21 -17.28
N LYS A 154 10.93 -30.53 -16.29
CA LYS A 154 11.13 -30.12 -14.89
C LYS A 154 12.42 -30.71 -14.29
N LYS A 155 12.74 -31.96 -14.62
CA LYS A 155 13.97 -32.61 -14.17
C LYS A 155 15.20 -31.92 -14.75
N ARG A 156 15.19 -31.60 -16.04
CA ARG A 156 16.29 -30.90 -16.72
C ARG A 156 16.56 -29.51 -16.16
N ILE A 157 15.50 -28.72 -15.94
CA ILE A 157 15.61 -27.42 -15.25
C ILE A 157 16.24 -27.60 -13.87
N LYS A 158 15.74 -28.58 -13.09
CA LYS A 158 16.24 -28.84 -11.75
C LYS A 158 17.71 -29.26 -11.74
N GLU A 159 18.17 -30.02 -12.72
CA GLU A 159 19.57 -30.48 -12.79
C GLU A 159 20.51 -29.33 -13.20
N ASN A 160 20.10 -28.48 -14.15
CA ASN A 160 20.96 -27.42 -14.68
C ASN A 160 21.01 -26.16 -13.81
N LEU A 161 19.98 -25.92 -13.00
CA LEU A 161 19.84 -24.70 -12.19
C LEU A 161 19.76 -25.00 -10.69
N LYS A 162 20.18 -26.20 -10.29
CA LYS A 162 20.11 -26.62 -8.89
C LYS A 162 20.92 -25.68 -8.00
N ASP A 163 22.16 -25.46 -8.39
CA ASP A 163 23.15 -24.75 -7.57
C ASP A 163 22.76 -23.27 -7.48
N ASP A 164 22.45 -22.64 -8.62
CA ASP A 164 21.91 -21.26 -8.64
C ASP A 164 20.66 -21.08 -7.76
N TYR A 165 19.77 -22.08 -7.70
CA TYR A 165 18.57 -22.03 -6.88
C TYR A 165 18.87 -22.21 -5.38
N GLU A 166 19.84 -23.04 -5.03
CA GLU A 166 20.31 -23.16 -3.64
C GLU A 166 21.02 -21.88 -3.19
N ASP A 167 21.86 -21.28 -4.05
CA ASP A 167 22.53 -19.99 -3.79
C ASP A 167 21.48 -18.89 -3.55
N TYR A 168 20.42 -18.86 -4.37
CA TYR A 168 19.30 -17.92 -4.18
C TYR A 168 18.58 -18.12 -2.85
N LYS A 169 18.39 -19.38 -2.44
CA LYS A 169 17.70 -19.72 -1.20
C LYS A 169 18.55 -19.38 0.03
N ASN A 170 19.88 -19.51 -0.08
CA ASN A 170 20.83 -19.23 0.99
C ASN A 170 21.16 -17.72 1.11
N GLY A 171 20.79 -16.91 0.12
CA GLY A 171 21.09 -15.48 0.09
C GLY A 171 22.42 -15.12 -0.57
N ASP A 172 23.07 -16.10 -1.21
CA ASP A 172 24.36 -15.95 -1.88
C ASP A 172 24.15 -15.40 -3.31
N TYR A 173 23.50 -14.23 -3.40
CA TYR A 173 23.02 -13.66 -4.66
C TYR A 173 24.12 -13.40 -5.70
N GLU A 174 25.33 -13.09 -5.25
CA GLU A 174 26.49 -12.84 -6.11
C GLU A 174 26.99 -14.08 -6.88
N LEU A 175 26.58 -15.29 -6.46
CA LEU A 175 26.99 -16.54 -7.10
C LEU A 175 26.08 -16.95 -8.28
N ILE A 176 24.95 -16.25 -8.45
CA ILE A 176 23.90 -16.52 -9.45
C ILE A 176 24.11 -15.71 -10.72
#